data_AF-A0A427C0A6-F1
#
_entry.id   AF-A0A427C0A6-F1
#
_cell.length_a   1.000
_cell.length_b   1.000
_cell.length_c   1.000
_cell.angle_alpha   90.00
_cell.angle_beta   90.00
_cell.angle_gamma   90.00
#
_symmetry.space_group_name_H-M   'P 1'
#
loop_
_entity.id
_entity.type
_entity.pdbx_description
1 polymer ?
#
loop_
_entity_poly.entity_id
_entity_poly.type
_entity_poly.pdbx_seq_one_letter_code
_entity_poly.pdbx_strand_id
1 'polypeptide(L)'
;DNLWLALALGEAESRSGQAAQAAARFDALLRQHPGSRPVALTYADVLNQQGGREAGQRAQAMLRPLLSQSGNDPVFQQRFARASELAGDTIRASEAYAEAAFLNGRPEQALMQLQALKKQPELDYVGRARVDARIEAITPTVLEMRRQGINDPELERR
;
A
#
# COMPACT_ATOMS: atom_id res chain seq x y z
N ASP A 1 14.02 -12.13 -23.98
CA ASP A 1 12.74 -12.12 -23.25
C ASP A 1 12.25 -10.72 -22.98
N ASN A 2 10.94 -10.51 -23.17
CA ASN A 2 10.28 -9.24 -22.90
C ASN A 2 9.67 -9.28 -21.48
N LEU A 3 10.17 -8.40 -20.60
CA LEU A 3 9.73 -8.31 -19.20
C LEU A 3 8.21 -8.19 -19.08
N TRP A 4 7.58 -7.36 -19.90
CA TRP A 4 6.13 -7.13 -19.82
C TRP A 4 5.31 -8.37 -20.18
N LEU A 5 5.78 -9.15 -21.17
CA LEU A 5 5.15 -10.44 -21.49
C LEU A 5 5.32 -11.44 -20.36
N ALA A 6 6.48 -11.47 -19.71
CA ALA A 6 6.73 -12.36 -18.57
C ALA A 6 5.87 -11.99 -17.34
N LEU A 7 5.68 -10.69 -17.07
CA LEU A 7 4.79 -10.21 -16.00
C LEU A 7 3.34 -10.59 -16.27
N ALA A 8 2.83 -10.29 -17.48
CA ALA A 8 1.47 -10.61 -17.88
C ALA A 8 1.18 -12.13 -17.82
N LEU A 9 2.16 -12.96 -18.19
CA LEU A 9 2.04 -14.42 -18.10
C LEU A 9 1.94 -14.87 -16.63
N GLY A 10 2.75 -14.30 -15.72
CA GLY A 10 2.66 -14.63 -14.29
C GLY A 10 1.32 -14.22 -13.67
N GLU A 11 0.76 -13.09 -14.07
CA GLU A 11 -0.58 -12.67 -13.65
C GLU A 11 -1.65 -13.64 -14.16
N ALA A 12 -1.58 -14.05 -15.43
CA ALA A 12 -2.51 -15.01 -16.02
C ALA A 12 -2.42 -16.40 -15.36
N GLU A 13 -1.22 -16.88 -15.05
CA GLU A 13 -0.99 -18.11 -14.28
C GLU A 13 -1.67 -18.01 -12.91
N SER A 14 -1.50 -16.92 -12.18
CA SER A 14 -2.17 -16.75 -10.88
C SER A 14 -3.70 -16.73 -11.00
N ARG A 15 -4.24 -15.98 -11.97
CA ARG A 15 -5.71 -15.85 -12.16
C ARG A 15 -6.37 -17.13 -12.63
N SER A 16 -5.61 -18.03 -13.27
CA SER A 16 -6.09 -19.36 -13.69
C SER A 16 -5.94 -20.44 -12.60
N GLY A 17 -5.58 -20.06 -11.36
CA GLY A 17 -5.41 -20.98 -10.24
C GLY A 17 -4.03 -21.66 -10.19
N GLN A 18 -3.10 -21.30 -11.07
CA GLN A 18 -1.75 -21.86 -11.14
C GLN A 18 -0.78 -21.08 -10.23
N ALA A 19 -1.16 -20.88 -8.96
CA ALA A 19 -0.43 -20.03 -8.02
C ALA A 19 1.06 -20.41 -7.85
N ALA A 20 1.38 -21.71 -7.83
CA ALA A 20 2.75 -22.19 -7.71
C ALA A 20 3.61 -21.85 -8.94
N GLN A 21 3.03 -21.93 -10.15
CA GLN A 21 3.74 -21.56 -11.39
C GLN A 21 3.98 -20.06 -11.45
N ALA A 22 2.96 -19.27 -11.11
CA ALA A 22 3.09 -17.82 -11.01
C ALA A 22 4.19 -17.42 -10.02
N ALA A 23 4.22 -18.03 -8.82
CA ALA A 23 5.25 -17.76 -7.81
C ALA A 23 6.65 -18.10 -8.33
N ALA A 24 6.84 -19.28 -8.93
CA ALA A 24 8.13 -19.67 -9.51
C ALA A 24 8.60 -18.70 -10.60
N ARG A 25 7.67 -18.21 -11.44
CA ARG A 25 7.96 -17.21 -12.47
C ARG A 25 8.39 -15.88 -11.87
N PHE A 26 7.65 -15.35 -10.89
CA PHE A 26 8.01 -14.10 -10.24
C PHE A 26 9.32 -14.20 -9.47
N ASP A 27 9.61 -15.34 -8.85
CA ASP A 27 10.90 -15.58 -8.19
C ASP A 27 12.07 -15.64 -9.17
N ALA A 28 11.86 -16.14 -10.39
CA ALA A 28 12.86 -16.02 -11.45
C ALA A 28 13.03 -14.56 -11.89
N LEU A 29 11.95 -13.80 -12.05
CA LEU A 29 11.99 -12.39 -12.43
C LEU A 29 12.68 -11.51 -11.38
N LEU A 30 12.45 -11.75 -10.08
CA LEU A 30 13.13 -11.02 -9.00
C LEU A 30 14.64 -11.29 -8.99
N ARG A 31 15.06 -12.52 -9.30
CA ARG A 31 16.49 -12.86 -9.42
C ARG A 31 17.14 -12.22 -10.64
N GLN A 32 16.43 -12.18 -11.77
CA GLN A 32 16.91 -11.56 -13.02
C GLN A 32 16.92 -10.04 -12.96
N HIS A 33 15.98 -9.45 -12.21
CA HIS A 33 15.82 -8.00 -12.07
C HIS A 33 15.72 -7.57 -10.60
N PRO A 34 16.82 -7.66 -9.83
CA PRO A 34 16.83 -7.25 -8.43
C PRO A 34 16.43 -5.78 -8.27
N GLY A 35 15.52 -5.48 -7.35
CA GLY A 35 15.05 -4.12 -7.11
C GLY A 35 14.11 -3.55 -8.20
N SER A 36 13.72 -4.36 -9.19
CA SER A 36 12.78 -3.93 -10.22
C SER A 36 11.39 -3.66 -9.63
N ARG A 37 11.02 -2.39 -9.59
CA ARG A 37 9.72 -1.94 -9.09
C ARG A 37 8.54 -2.56 -9.86
N PRO A 38 8.53 -2.65 -11.20
CA PRO A 38 7.45 -3.34 -11.91
C PRO A 38 7.29 -4.80 -11.47
N VAL A 39 8.38 -5.55 -11.30
CA VAL A 39 8.33 -6.95 -10.86
C VAL A 39 7.77 -7.05 -9.45
N ALA A 40 8.31 -6.26 -8.51
CA ALA A 40 7.89 -6.29 -7.11
C ALA A 40 6.43 -5.87 -6.94
N LEU A 41 6.01 -4.82 -7.63
CA LEU A 41 4.64 -4.33 -7.59
C LEU A 41 3.65 -5.35 -8.17
N THR A 42 3.93 -5.91 -9.34
CA THR A 42 3.03 -6.91 -9.96
C THR A 42 2.95 -8.17 -9.11
N TYR A 43 4.07 -8.65 -8.58
CA TYR A 43 4.04 -9.85 -7.74
C TYR A 43 3.32 -9.60 -6.41
N ALA A 44 3.48 -8.43 -5.79
CA ALA A 44 2.76 -8.09 -4.57
C ALA A 44 1.24 -8.05 -4.80
N ASP A 45 0.79 -7.57 -5.96
CA ASP A 45 -0.63 -7.58 -6.33
C ASP A 45 -1.16 -9.01 -6.46
N VAL A 46 -0.41 -9.88 -7.15
CA VAL A 46 -0.70 -11.30 -7.26
C VAL A 46 -0.83 -11.97 -5.87
N LEU A 47 0.12 -11.71 -4.96
CA LEU A 47 0.08 -12.24 -3.60
C LEU A 47 -1.10 -11.67 -2.78
N ASN A 48 -1.40 -10.38 -2.93
CA ASN A 48 -2.53 -9.74 -2.27
C ASN A 48 -3.88 -10.31 -2.73
N GLN A 49 -3.99 -10.67 -4.02
CA GLN A 49 -5.17 -11.31 -4.60
C GLN A 49 -5.33 -12.76 -4.14
N GLN A 50 -4.22 -13.50 -3.98
CA GLN A 50 -4.24 -14.84 -3.38
C GLN A 50 -4.70 -14.80 -1.92
N GLY A 51 -4.35 -13.73 -1.19
CA GLY A 51 -4.76 -13.53 0.18
C GLY A 51 -4.09 -14.46 1.17
N GLY A 52 -4.54 -14.43 2.41
CA GLY A 52 -3.95 -15.19 3.51
C GLY A 52 -2.67 -14.56 4.07
N ARG A 53 -2.33 -15.00 5.29
CA ARG A 53 -1.27 -14.38 6.09
C ARG A 53 0.13 -14.55 5.48
N GLU A 54 0.42 -15.73 4.94
CA GLU A 54 1.72 -16.04 4.34
C GLU A 54 1.99 -15.19 3.09
N ALA A 55 0.99 -15.07 2.20
CA ALA A 55 1.11 -14.24 1.00
C ALA A 55 1.29 -12.75 1.37
N GLY A 56 0.53 -12.28 2.37
CA GLY A 56 0.68 -10.92 2.92
C GLY A 56 2.09 -10.66 3.46
N GLN A 57 2.63 -11.56 4.27
CA GLN A 57 3.99 -11.45 4.83
C GLN A 57 5.06 -11.43 3.72
N ARG A 58 4.91 -12.29 2.71
CA ARG A 58 5.83 -12.33 1.56
C ARG A 58 5.78 -11.04 0.75
N ALA A 59 4.59 -10.55 0.44
CA ALA A 59 4.40 -9.29 -0.27
C ALA A 59 4.96 -8.11 0.53
N GLN A 60 4.67 -8.04 1.83
CA GLN A 60 5.16 -6.99 2.71
C GLN A 60 6.70 -6.99 2.78
N ALA A 61 7.33 -8.17 2.94
CA ALA A 61 8.78 -8.30 3.01
C ALA A 61 9.46 -7.84 1.71
N MET A 62 8.86 -8.16 0.56
CA MET A 62 9.35 -7.74 -0.75
C MET A 62 9.19 -6.24 -0.99
N LEU A 63 8.08 -5.64 -0.56
CA LEU A 63 7.80 -4.21 -0.77
C LEU A 63 8.56 -3.30 0.21
N ARG A 64 8.85 -3.76 1.43
CA ARG A 64 9.46 -2.95 2.49
C ARG A 64 10.76 -2.23 2.08
N PRO A 65 11.72 -2.85 1.36
CA PRO A 65 12.93 -2.15 0.90
C PRO A 65 12.68 -1.04 -0.11
N LEU A 66 11.52 -1.06 -0.79
CA LEU A 66 11.17 -0.09 -1.83
C LEU A 66 10.45 1.14 -1.28
N LEU A 67 10.06 1.15 0.00
CA LEU A 67 9.35 2.25 0.65
C LEU A 67 10.07 3.60 0.52
N SER A 68 11.40 3.63 0.64
CA SER A 68 12.17 4.88 0.56
C SER A 68 12.11 5.53 -0.82
N GLN A 69 11.93 4.75 -1.88
CA GLN A 69 11.92 5.22 -3.27
C GLN A 69 10.50 5.34 -3.83
N SER A 70 9.55 4.57 -3.29
CA SER A 70 8.18 4.43 -3.82
C SER A 70 7.11 4.91 -2.85
N GLY A 71 7.47 5.47 -1.70
CA GLY A 71 6.51 5.92 -0.69
C GLY A 71 5.56 7.03 -1.16
N ASN A 72 5.93 7.78 -2.19
CA ASN A 72 5.07 8.82 -2.78
C ASN A 72 4.22 8.32 -3.97
N ASP A 73 4.15 7.01 -4.19
CA ASP A 73 3.29 6.40 -5.21
C ASP A 73 2.00 5.82 -4.58
N PRO A 74 0.80 6.29 -4.97
CA PRO A 74 -0.45 5.78 -4.44
C PRO A 74 -0.64 4.27 -4.70
N VAL A 75 -0.21 3.75 -5.85
CA VAL A 75 -0.36 2.32 -6.19
C VAL A 75 0.53 1.46 -5.30
N PHE A 76 1.77 1.90 -5.07
CA PHE A 76 2.66 1.27 -4.11
C PHE A 76 2.06 1.27 -2.71
N GLN A 77 1.57 2.42 -2.23
CA GLN A 77 0.99 2.54 -0.89
C GLN A 77 -0.21 1.63 -0.71
N GLN A 78 -1.10 1.56 -1.70
CA GLN A 78 -2.27 0.68 -1.65
C GLN A 78 -1.88 -0.81 -1.60
N ARG A 79 -0.91 -1.24 -2.42
CA ARG A 79 -0.42 -2.63 -2.42
C ARG A 79 0.30 -2.98 -1.13
N PHE A 80 1.09 -2.05 -0.59
CA PHE A 80 1.76 -2.22 0.71
C PHE A 80 0.76 -2.29 1.86
N ALA A 81 -0.25 -1.42 1.87
CA ALA A 81 -1.31 -1.42 2.86
C ALA A 81 -2.05 -2.77 2.91
N ARG A 82 -2.47 -3.28 1.74
CA ARG A 82 -3.14 -4.57 1.64
C ARG A 82 -2.23 -5.74 2.05
N ALA A 83 -0.95 -5.70 1.70
CA ALA A 83 0.01 -6.72 2.12
C ALA A 83 0.19 -6.73 3.64
N SER A 84 0.34 -5.56 4.27
CA SER A 84 0.43 -5.39 5.72
C SER A 84 -0.84 -5.85 6.43
N GLU A 85 -2.01 -5.54 5.89
CA GLU A 85 -3.30 -6.00 6.43
C GLU A 85 -3.38 -7.53 6.45
N LEU A 86 -3.06 -8.17 5.32
CA LEU A 86 -3.03 -9.63 5.21
C LEU A 86 -1.99 -10.25 6.16
N ALA A 87 -0.84 -9.61 6.34
CA ALA A 87 0.21 -10.05 7.26
C ALA A 87 -0.19 -9.95 8.75
N GLY A 88 -1.25 -9.19 9.06
CA GLY A 88 -1.71 -8.87 10.42
C GLY A 88 -1.03 -7.63 11.03
N ASP A 89 -0.34 -6.83 10.22
CA ASP A 89 0.30 -5.58 10.62
C ASP A 89 -0.66 -4.40 10.40
N THR A 90 -1.68 -4.33 11.25
CA THR A 90 -2.82 -3.41 11.13
C THR A 90 -2.42 -1.94 11.24
N ILE A 91 -1.40 -1.63 12.05
CA ILE A 91 -0.85 -0.28 12.19
C ILE A 91 -0.21 0.16 10.87
N ARG A 92 0.69 -0.66 10.30
CA ARG A 92 1.31 -0.34 9.00
C ARG A 92 0.30 -0.27 7.87
N ALA A 93 -0.69 -1.16 7.87
CA ALA A 93 -1.78 -1.11 6.90
C ALA A 93 -2.53 0.23 6.98
N SER A 94 -2.89 0.68 8.18
CA SER A 94 -3.62 1.92 8.41
C SER A 94 -2.82 3.15 7.98
N GLU A 95 -1.52 3.21 8.31
CA GLU A 95 -0.63 4.30 7.84
C GLU A 95 -0.58 4.36 6.31
N ALA A 96 -0.39 3.20 5.65
CA ALA A 96 -0.24 3.13 4.20
C ALA A 96 -1.57 3.39 3.46
N TYR A 97 -2.72 2.98 4.00
CA TYR A 97 -4.03 3.33 3.44
C TYR A 97 -4.31 4.83 3.55
N ALA A 98 -3.95 5.47 4.66
CA ALA A 98 -4.09 6.92 4.79
C ALA A 98 -3.18 7.66 3.81
N GLU A 99 -1.94 7.18 3.62
CA GLU A 99 -1.02 7.75 2.65
C GLU A 99 -1.54 7.59 1.21
N ALA A 100 -2.05 6.41 0.86
CA ALA A 100 -2.69 6.18 -0.44
C ALA A 100 -3.88 7.12 -0.66
N ALA A 101 -4.72 7.35 0.35
CA ALA A 101 -5.83 8.29 0.26
C ALA A 101 -5.33 9.73 -0.02
N PHE A 102 -4.31 10.19 0.72
CA PHE A 102 -3.73 11.51 0.51
C PHE A 102 -3.17 11.67 -0.91
N LEU A 103 -2.38 10.70 -1.37
CA LEU A 103 -1.76 10.71 -2.71
C LEU A 103 -2.79 10.64 -3.85
N ASN A 104 -3.99 10.10 -3.59
CA ASN A 104 -5.12 10.10 -4.52
C ASN A 104 -6.01 11.35 -4.43
N GLY A 105 -5.54 12.43 -3.77
CA GLY A 105 -6.27 13.68 -3.68
C GLY A 105 -7.41 13.66 -2.65
N ARG A 106 -7.36 12.76 -1.66
CA ARG A 106 -8.35 12.65 -0.58
C ARG A 106 -7.75 12.96 0.79
N PRO A 107 -7.25 14.19 1.00
CA PRO A 107 -6.55 14.55 2.23
C PRO A 107 -7.48 14.57 3.45
N GLU A 108 -8.78 14.86 3.29
CA GLU A 108 -9.74 14.80 4.41
C GLU A 108 -9.91 13.38 4.93
N GLN A 109 -10.07 12.42 4.02
CA GLN A 109 -10.16 11.01 4.36
C GLN A 109 -8.86 10.51 5.01
N ALA A 110 -7.71 10.88 4.45
CA ALA A 110 -6.40 10.56 5.03
C ALA A 110 -6.27 11.10 6.46
N LEU A 111 -6.63 12.36 6.68
CA LEU A 111 -6.58 13.01 7.99
C LEU A 111 -7.50 12.30 9.00
N MET A 112 -8.71 11.96 8.60
CA MET A 112 -9.64 11.20 9.45
C MET A 112 -9.07 9.82 9.83
N GLN A 113 -8.48 9.09 8.87
CA GLN A 113 -7.87 7.78 9.14
C GLN A 113 -6.69 7.89 10.11
N LEU A 114 -5.80 8.88 9.92
CA LEU A 114 -4.66 9.11 10.80
C LEU A 114 -5.09 9.52 12.21
N GLN A 115 -6.13 10.36 12.35
CA GLN A 115 -6.69 10.71 13.65
C GLN A 115 -7.31 9.50 14.36
N ALA A 116 -7.96 8.60 13.62
CA ALA A 116 -8.46 7.34 14.16
C ALA A 116 -7.32 6.42 14.60
N LEU A 117 -6.28 6.28 13.77
CA LEU A 117 -5.08 5.51 14.08
C LEU A 117 -4.36 6.03 15.34
N LYS A 118 -4.22 7.35 15.48
CA LYS A 118 -3.64 7.99 16.68
C LYS A 118 -4.34 7.56 17.97
N LYS A 119 -5.63 7.26 17.94
CA LYS A 119 -6.41 6.85 19.11
C LYS A 119 -6.24 5.37 19.48
N GLN A 120 -5.60 4.56 18.62
CA GLN A 120 -5.38 3.15 18.89
C GLN A 120 -4.39 2.96 20.04
N PRO A 121 -4.69 2.07 21.02
CA PRO A 121 -3.81 1.80 22.15
C PRO A 121 -2.56 0.99 21.74
N GLU A 122 -2.65 0.21 20.67
CA GLU A 122 -1.54 -0.58 20.11
C GLU A 122 -0.48 0.28 19.40
N LEU A 123 -0.78 1.57 19.15
CA LEU A 123 0.16 2.48 18.52
C LEU A 123 1.23 2.93 19.51
N ASP A 124 2.45 2.44 19.30
CA ASP A 124 3.63 2.74 20.10
C ASP A 124 4.04 4.22 20.03
N TYR A 125 4.99 4.62 20.88
CA TYR A 125 5.45 6.00 20.97
C TYR A 125 6.02 6.53 19.62
N VAL A 126 6.81 5.69 18.93
CA VAL A 126 7.45 6.07 17.66
C VAL A 126 6.43 6.19 16.54
N GLY A 127 5.49 5.28 16.45
CA GLY A 127 4.36 5.30 15.52
C GLY A 127 3.47 6.52 15.78
N ARG A 128 3.18 6.83 17.04
CA ARG A 128 2.41 8.02 17.43
C ARG A 128 3.06 9.31 16.96
N ALA A 129 4.37 9.47 17.20
CA ALA A 129 5.11 10.64 16.73
C ALA A 129 5.08 10.77 15.19
N ARG A 130 5.17 9.65 14.47
CA ARG A 130 5.10 9.62 13.00
C ARG A 130 3.72 10.00 12.48
N VAL A 131 2.66 9.43 13.08
CA VAL A 131 1.27 9.75 12.74
C VAL A 131 0.98 11.23 13.04
N ASP A 132 1.48 11.77 14.16
CA ASP A 132 1.34 13.17 14.51
C ASP A 132 2.02 14.10 13.49
N ALA A 133 3.26 13.80 13.11
CA ALA A 133 3.96 14.54 12.07
C ALA A 133 3.21 14.50 10.73
N ARG A 134 2.57 13.37 10.40
CA ARG A 134 1.80 13.26 9.15
C ARG A 134 0.48 14.03 9.21
N ILE A 135 -0.22 14.00 10.34
CA ILE A 135 -1.42 14.83 10.59
C ILE A 135 -1.07 16.30 10.41
N GLU A 136 0.02 16.77 11.02
CA GLU A 136 0.49 18.15 10.90
C GLU A 136 0.77 18.54 9.44
N ALA A 137 1.44 17.67 8.68
CA ALA A 137 1.75 17.91 7.27
C ALA A 137 0.51 17.99 6.36
N ILE A 138 -0.54 17.21 6.63
CA ILE A 138 -1.75 17.14 5.78
C ILE A 138 -2.76 18.24 6.14
N THR A 139 -2.82 18.66 7.40
CA THR A 139 -3.83 19.59 7.93
C THR A 139 -3.96 20.89 7.12
N PRO A 140 -2.88 21.59 6.72
CA PRO A 140 -2.99 22.82 5.92
C PRO A 140 -3.72 22.60 4.59
N THR A 141 -3.51 21.44 3.95
CA THR A 141 -4.16 21.10 2.68
C THR A 141 -5.67 20.95 2.86
N VAL A 142 -6.09 20.27 3.93
CA VAL A 142 -7.51 20.11 4.27
C VAL A 142 -8.18 21.44 4.58
N LEU A 143 -7.52 22.30 5.38
CA LEU A 143 -8.06 23.63 5.70
C LEU A 143 -8.22 24.50 4.45
N GLU A 144 -7.27 24.43 3.52
CA GLU A 144 -7.36 25.14 2.25
C GLU A 144 -8.50 24.63 1.36
N MET A 145 -8.66 23.30 1.24
CA MET A 145 -9.79 22.71 0.48
C MET A 145 -11.14 23.16 1.04
N ARG A 146 -11.31 23.13 2.37
CA ARG A 146 -12.52 23.62 3.04
C ARG A 146 -12.77 25.10 2.78
N ARG A 147 -11.71 25.93 2.80
CA ARG A 147 -11.80 27.35 2.45
C ARG A 147 -12.30 27.57 1.03
N GLN A 148 -11.91 26.68 0.11
CA GLN A 148 -12.35 26.69 -1.29
C GLN A 148 -13.73 26.03 -1.51
N GLY A 149 -14.38 25.50 -0.45
CA GLY A 149 -15.64 24.78 -0.56
C GLY A 149 -15.52 23.40 -1.21
N ILE A 150 -14.32 22.84 -1.27
CA ILE A 150 -14.06 21.50 -1.81
C ILE A 150 -14.12 20.52 -0.64
N ASN A 151 -15.17 19.68 -0.61
CA ASN A 151 -15.36 18.63 0.40
C ASN A 151 -15.17 17.25 -0.24
N ASP A 152 -14.82 16.24 0.56
CA ASP A 152 -14.81 14.84 0.10
C ASP A 152 -16.25 14.28 0.01
N PRO A 153 -16.78 13.98 -1.20
CA PRO A 153 -18.16 13.52 -1.39
C PRO A 153 -18.42 12.11 -0.81
N GLU A 154 -17.39 11.35 -0.41
CA GLU A 154 -17.58 10.11 0.35
C GLU A 154 -17.78 10.36 1.85
N LEU A 155 -17.30 11.47 2.40
CA LEU A 155 -17.53 11.82 3.81
C LEU A 155 -18.94 12.36 4.02
N GLU A 156 -19.52 13.05 3.04
CA GLU A 156 -20.90 13.57 3.10
C GLU A 156 -21.97 12.46 3.06
N ARG A 157 -21.60 11.24 2.62
CA ARG A 157 -22.50 10.08 2.52
C ARG A 157 -22.58 9.23 3.79
N ARG A 158 -21.87 9.59 4.86
CA ARG A 158 -21.82 8.86 6.14
C ARG A 158 -22.56 9.61 7.24
#